data_AF-A0A2J0U706-F1
#
_entry.id   AF-A0A2J0U706-F1
#
_cell.length_a   1.000
_cell.length_b   1.000
_cell.length_c   1.000
_cell.angle_alpha   90.00
_cell.angle_beta   90.00
_cell.angle_gamma   90.00
#
_symmetry.space_group_name_H-M   'P 1'
#
loop_
_entity.id
_entity.type
_entity.pdbx_description
1 polymer ?
#
loop_
_entity_poly.entity_id
_entity_poly.type
_entity_poly.pdbx_seq_one_letter_code
_entity_poly.pdbx_strand_id
1 'polypeptide(L)'
;MSVFIAGRSIPQANLLSQSCRRVLQFIDGGEHWLRWAIESHEHRYTFSDEGTMLDGVQQGLHGSRMAWLPRTGLQIGPVKLLSLGTNDLDVLRHLEFGDETRLSHSEAQGVLARHRLLTNSELGACRPFLASIGAADAPLLQQLDFRESLALHQLAGEVGMSTAAGDDLADAARFALLHARRPIEFADYFRFYQRVRAGGGSSEQRLNRATRALQQLLPMLFGFLDGPQLPQLPSPEQVREAIAASLAANRQIGYARISLAAQQMALGFDNEPDLLLDDHSLREAVQRQLRDAQDFLNEHPVSRGQLGQDGASVQFAIDGSRAQALIQVEDNVITLQDYRRSRRYLGDEAQVGYQADAV
;
A
#
# COMPACT_ATOMS: atom_id res chain seq x y z
N MET A 1 11.71 -37.74 8.12
CA MET A 1 10.47 -37.01 7.78
C MET A 1 10.51 -35.69 8.49
N SER A 2 10.70 -34.64 7.73
CA SER A 2 11.22 -33.35 8.20
C SER A 2 10.26 -32.21 7.92
N VAL A 3 9.41 -32.28 6.88
CA VAL A 3 8.53 -31.18 6.48
C VAL A 3 7.09 -31.46 6.94
N PHE A 4 6.54 -30.53 7.72
CA PHE A 4 5.17 -30.56 8.21
C PHE A 4 4.42 -29.29 7.80
N ILE A 5 3.22 -29.44 7.25
CA ILE A 5 2.34 -28.33 6.86
C ILE A 5 0.98 -28.54 7.53
N ALA A 6 0.51 -27.55 8.28
CA ALA A 6 -0.71 -27.66 9.09
C ALA A 6 -0.72 -28.92 9.99
N GLY A 7 0.45 -29.29 10.54
CA GLY A 7 0.63 -30.50 11.35
C GLY A 7 0.68 -31.83 10.57
N ARG A 8 0.46 -31.82 9.24
CA ARG A 8 0.55 -33.00 8.38
C ARG A 8 1.96 -33.17 7.83
N SER A 9 2.51 -34.37 7.96
CA SER A 9 3.81 -34.74 7.37
C SER A 9 3.72 -34.80 5.85
N ILE A 10 4.73 -34.26 5.16
CA ILE A 10 4.83 -34.26 3.69
C ILE A 10 6.00 -35.17 3.26
N PRO A 11 5.77 -36.49 3.06
CA PRO A 11 6.81 -37.42 2.59
C PRO A 11 7.20 -37.28 1.12
N GLN A 12 6.35 -36.65 0.30
CA GLN A 12 6.50 -36.58 -1.15
C GLN A 12 5.92 -35.28 -1.67
N ALA A 13 6.55 -34.69 -2.68
CA ALA A 13 6.10 -33.42 -3.27
C ALA A 13 4.70 -33.49 -3.91
N ASN A 14 4.26 -34.67 -4.34
CA ASN A 14 2.92 -34.88 -4.91
C ASN A 14 1.76 -34.63 -3.91
N LEU A 15 2.05 -34.60 -2.61
CA LEU A 15 1.07 -34.31 -1.55
C LEU A 15 0.84 -32.80 -1.32
N LEU A 16 1.66 -31.95 -1.91
CA LEU A 16 1.39 -30.52 -2.02
C LEU A 16 0.30 -30.26 -3.06
N SER A 17 -0.41 -29.15 -2.96
CA SER A 17 -1.33 -28.71 -4.01
C SER A 17 -0.59 -28.49 -5.33
N GLN A 18 -1.31 -28.63 -6.46
CA GLN A 18 -0.75 -28.36 -7.78
C GLN A 18 -0.26 -26.91 -7.90
N SER A 19 -1.01 -25.95 -7.35
CA SER A 19 -0.61 -24.54 -7.33
C SER A 19 0.66 -24.34 -6.52
N CYS A 20 0.78 -24.94 -5.34
CA CYS A 20 2.00 -24.85 -4.52
C CYS A 20 3.22 -25.41 -5.25
N ARG A 21 3.10 -26.58 -5.91
CA ARG A 21 4.21 -27.14 -6.71
C ARG A 21 4.63 -26.21 -7.85
N ARG A 22 3.68 -25.57 -8.52
CA ARG A 22 3.97 -24.61 -9.60
C ARG A 22 4.64 -23.35 -9.08
N VAL A 23 4.20 -22.82 -7.93
CA VAL A 23 4.85 -21.67 -7.32
C VAL A 23 6.30 -21.99 -6.92
N LEU A 24 6.53 -23.20 -6.40
CA LEU A 24 7.86 -23.66 -6.03
C LEU A 24 8.86 -23.67 -7.21
N GLN A 25 8.38 -23.84 -8.44
CA GLN A 25 9.22 -23.77 -9.65
C GLN A 25 9.74 -22.35 -9.94
N PHE A 26 8.98 -21.32 -9.56
CA PHE A 26 9.42 -19.92 -9.69
C PHE A 26 10.44 -19.50 -8.63
N ILE A 27 10.61 -20.30 -7.57
CA ILE A 27 11.66 -20.07 -6.57
C ILE A 27 12.92 -20.78 -7.06
N ASP A 28 13.97 -20.01 -7.36
CA ASP A 28 15.26 -20.60 -7.74
C ASP A 28 15.77 -21.52 -6.60
N GLY A 29 16.08 -22.76 -6.94
CA GLY A 29 16.41 -23.81 -5.96
C GLY A 29 15.25 -24.39 -5.15
N GLY A 30 14.01 -23.92 -5.32
CA GLY A 30 12.84 -24.32 -4.51
C GLY A 30 12.53 -25.82 -4.56
N GLU A 31 12.51 -26.43 -5.75
CA GLU A 31 12.28 -27.87 -5.90
C GLU A 31 13.40 -28.72 -5.30
N HIS A 32 14.66 -28.26 -5.43
CA HIS A 32 15.84 -28.93 -4.87
C HIS A 32 15.80 -28.88 -3.34
N TRP A 33 15.46 -27.72 -2.78
CA TRP A 33 15.28 -27.54 -1.35
C TRP A 33 14.19 -28.48 -0.82
N LEU A 34 13.03 -28.56 -1.47
CA LEU A 34 11.94 -29.42 -0.99
C LEU A 34 12.36 -30.90 -0.99
N ARG A 35 13.03 -31.35 -2.05
CA ARG A 35 13.54 -32.72 -2.16
C ARG A 35 14.54 -33.03 -1.03
N TRP A 36 15.54 -32.17 -0.88
CA TRP A 36 16.53 -32.28 0.20
C TRP A 36 15.86 -32.26 1.58
N ALA A 37 14.93 -31.33 1.79
CA ALA A 37 14.25 -31.17 3.06
C ALA A 37 13.55 -32.48 3.40
N ILE A 38 12.67 -33.00 2.54
CA ILE A 38 11.93 -34.27 2.72
C ILE A 38 12.86 -35.44 3.09
N GLU A 39 13.99 -35.55 2.41
CA GLU A 39 14.99 -36.62 2.61
C GLU A 39 15.79 -36.42 3.91
N SER A 40 15.95 -35.18 4.38
CA SER A 40 16.69 -34.85 5.60
C SER A 40 16.07 -35.52 6.83
N HIS A 41 16.93 -36.10 7.66
CA HIS A 41 16.56 -36.71 8.94
C HIS A 41 17.00 -35.88 10.15
N GLU A 42 17.83 -34.86 9.91
CA GLU A 42 18.39 -33.99 10.95
C GLU A 42 17.54 -32.75 11.20
N HIS A 43 16.79 -32.30 10.18
CA HIS A 43 16.06 -31.04 10.22
C HIS A 43 14.55 -31.29 10.32
N ARG A 44 13.85 -30.42 11.06
CA ARG A 44 12.39 -30.42 11.15
C ARG A 44 11.85 -29.02 10.84
N TYR A 45 11.16 -28.91 9.71
CA TYR A 45 10.48 -27.72 9.21
C TYR A 45 8.98 -27.86 9.46
N THR A 46 8.38 -26.85 10.10
CA THR A 46 6.94 -26.82 10.38
C THR A 46 6.36 -25.49 9.90
N PHE A 47 5.30 -25.57 9.10
CA PHE A 47 4.60 -24.43 8.53
C PHE A 47 3.09 -24.53 8.84
N SER A 48 2.42 -23.38 8.97
CA SER A 48 0.97 -23.35 9.21
C SER A 48 0.17 -23.78 7.98
N ASP A 49 0.70 -23.49 6.79
CA ASP A 49 0.05 -23.72 5.49
C ASP A 49 1.08 -23.71 4.34
N GLU A 50 0.64 -23.94 3.11
CA GLU A 50 1.52 -23.95 1.94
C GLU A 50 2.08 -22.56 1.58
N GLY A 51 1.36 -21.48 1.89
CA GLY A 51 1.82 -20.12 1.65
C GLY A 51 3.00 -19.76 2.53
N THR A 52 2.90 -20.03 3.83
CA THR A 52 4.00 -19.85 4.80
C THR A 52 5.19 -20.74 4.52
N MET A 53 4.96 -21.95 3.98
CA MET A 53 6.04 -22.78 3.45
C MET A 53 6.77 -22.06 2.30
N LEU A 54 6.04 -21.63 1.26
CA LEU A 54 6.65 -20.99 0.08
C LEU A 54 7.42 -19.72 0.43
N ASP A 55 6.86 -18.88 1.31
CA ASP A 55 7.55 -17.69 1.84
C ASP A 55 8.83 -18.07 2.60
N GLY A 56 8.74 -19.08 3.47
CA GLY A 56 9.90 -19.61 4.21
C GLY A 56 11.00 -20.17 3.31
N VAL A 57 10.64 -20.87 2.22
CA VAL A 57 11.63 -21.38 1.24
C VAL A 57 12.33 -20.21 0.55
N GLN A 58 11.57 -19.25 0.04
CA GLN A 58 12.09 -18.09 -0.68
C GLN A 58 13.01 -17.25 0.23
N GLN A 59 12.57 -16.95 1.44
CA GLN A 59 13.36 -16.23 2.44
C GLN A 59 14.60 -17.02 2.89
N GLY A 60 14.48 -18.33 3.05
CA GLY A 60 15.58 -19.20 3.49
C GLY A 60 16.68 -19.40 2.45
N LEU A 61 16.31 -19.50 1.17
CA LEU A 61 17.27 -19.67 0.08
C LEU A 61 17.93 -18.36 -0.34
N HIS A 62 17.17 -17.27 -0.38
CA HIS A 62 17.62 -16.02 -1.03
C HIS A 62 17.72 -14.82 -0.09
N GLY A 63 17.25 -14.94 1.16
CA GLY A 63 17.23 -13.81 2.11
C GLY A 63 16.24 -12.70 1.73
N SER A 64 15.38 -12.93 0.74
CA SER A 64 14.38 -11.99 0.22
C SER A 64 13.00 -12.63 0.21
N ARG A 65 11.96 -11.88 0.56
CA ARG A 65 10.55 -12.32 0.50
C ARG A 65 10.02 -12.46 -0.93
N MET A 66 10.63 -11.77 -1.89
CA MET A 66 10.16 -11.73 -3.27
C MET A 66 11.04 -12.59 -4.17
N ALA A 67 10.39 -13.41 -5.01
CA ALA A 67 11.03 -14.16 -6.08
C ALA A 67 11.23 -13.26 -7.30
N TRP A 68 12.33 -13.48 -8.02
CA TRP A 68 12.64 -12.81 -9.28
C TRP A 68 12.30 -13.74 -10.45
N LEU A 69 11.49 -13.25 -11.39
CA LEU A 69 11.15 -13.94 -12.63
C LEU A 69 11.79 -13.16 -13.80
N PRO A 70 12.99 -13.58 -14.25
CA PRO A 70 13.79 -12.84 -15.23
C PRO A 70 13.10 -12.48 -16.54
N ARG A 71 12.35 -13.41 -17.14
CA ARG A 71 11.82 -13.21 -18.51
C ARG A 71 10.57 -12.35 -18.51
N THR A 72 9.72 -12.51 -17.51
CA THR A 72 8.62 -11.57 -17.26
C THR A 72 9.11 -10.21 -16.75
N GLY A 73 10.32 -10.13 -16.19
CA GLY A 73 10.83 -8.93 -15.56
C GLY A 73 10.11 -8.59 -14.25
N LEU A 74 9.53 -9.60 -13.58
CA LEU A 74 8.63 -9.44 -12.44
C LEU A 74 9.32 -9.83 -11.13
N GLN A 75 9.22 -8.95 -10.12
CA GLN A 75 9.48 -9.31 -8.71
C GLN A 75 8.14 -9.57 -8.02
N ILE A 76 7.96 -10.73 -7.40
CA ILE A 76 6.65 -11.10 -6.81
C ILE A 76 6.83 -12.03 -5.61
N GLY A 77 6.02 -11.83 -4.57
CA GLY A 77 5.97 -12.72 -3.41
C GLY A 77 5.38 -14.09 -3.77
N PRO A 78 5.93 -15.21 -3.27
CA PRO A 78 5.38 -16.55 -3.53
C PRO A 78 3.91 -16.70 -3.10
N VAL A 79 3.52 -16.06 -2.00
CA VAL A 79 2.13 -16.06 -1.53
C VAL A 79 1.22 -15.35 -2.53
N LYS A 80 1.70 -14.27 -3.18
CA LYS A 80 0.96 -13.60 -4.26
C LYS A 80 0.81 -14.50 -5.47
N LEU A 81 1.88 -15.18 -5.90
CA LEU A 81 1.81 -16.16 -6.99
C LEU A 81 0.74 -17.22 -6.71
N LEU A 82 0.69 -17.75 -5.48
CA LEU A 82 -0.31 -18.75 -5.08
C LEU A 82 -1.75 -18.24 -5.24
N SER A 83 -1.98 -16.93 -5.10
CA SER A 83 -3.30 -16.29 -5.23
C SER A 83 -3.78 -16.04 -6.66
N LEU A 84 -2.91 -16.14 -7.68
CA LEU A 84 -3.25 -15.79 -9.08
C LEU A 84 -4.21 -16.79 -9.74
N GLY A 85 -4.33 -18.00 -9.17
CA GLY A 85 -5.09 -19.10 -9.73
C GLY A 85 -4.31 -19.91 -10.76
N THR A 86 -4.76 -21.14 -10.98
CA THR A 86 -4.03 -22.18 -11.73
C THR A 86 -3.76 -21.81 -13.19
N ASN A 87 -4.73 -21.18 -13.87
CA ASN A 87 -4.60 -20.80 -15.28
C ASN A 87 -3.59 -19.66 -15.48
N ASP A 88 -3.69 -18.61 -14.67
CA ASP A 88 -2.80 -17.45 -14.78
C ASP A 88 -1.36 -17.82 -14.39
N LEU A 89 -1.20 -18.72 -13.40
CA LEU A 89 0.10 -19.31 -13.08
C LEU A 89 0.70 -20.10 -14.25
N ASP A 90 -0.10 -20.84 -15.02
CA ASP A 90 0.40 -21.58 -16.18
C ASP A 90 0.86 -20.64 -17.30
N VAL A 91 0.17 -19.51 -17.51
CA VAL A 91 0.59 -18.50 -18.49
C VAL A 91 1.96 -17.93 -18.11
N LEU A 92 2.13 -17.53 -16.84
CA LEU A 92 3.43 -17.03 -16.36
C LEU A 92 4.52 -18.10 -16.46
N ARG A 93 4.18 -19.37 -16.19
CA ARG A 93 5.12 -20.49 -16.25
C ARG A 93 5.57 -20.79 -17.68
N HIS A 94 4.67 -20.72 -18.65
CA HIS A 94 5.02 -20.88 -20.07
C HIS A 94 5.96 -19.78 -20.54
N LEU A 95 5.73 -18.54 -20.12
CA LEU A 95 6.63 -17.44 -20.46
C LEU A 95 7.98 -17.56 -19.75
N GLU A 96 8.03 -18.00 -18.49
CA GLU A 96 9.27 -18.04 -17.73
C GLU A 96 10.16 -19.24 -18.13
N PHE A 97 9.58 -20.41 -18.38
CA PHE A 97 10.34 -21.64 -18.62
C PHE A 97 10.18 -22.24 -20.03
N GLY A 98 9.22 -21.77 -20.83
CA GLY A 98 8.93 -22.30 -22.17
C GLY A 98 9.53 -21.47 -23.32
N ASP A 99 9.18 -21.79 -24.56
CA ASP A 99 9.66 -21.01 -25.70
C ASP A 99 9.03 -19.63 -25.77
N GLU A 100 9.85 -18.61 -26.04
CA GLU A 100 9.36 -17.24 -26.17
C GLU A 100 8.55 -17.04 -27.44
N THR A 101 7.26 -16.75 -27.29
CA THR A 101 6.41 -16.36 -28.41
C THR A 101 5.73 -15.03 -28.14
N ARG A 102 5.41 -14.28 -29.21
CA ARG A 102 4.62 -13.05 -29.09
C ARG A 102 3.27 -13.27 -28.40
N LEU A 103 2.66 -14.45 -28.62
CA LEU A 103 1.41 -14.85 -27.97
C LEU A 103 1.62 -14.98 -26.45
N SER A 104 2.63 -15.73 -26.01
CA SER A 104 2.94 -15.91 -24.58
C SER A 104 3.22 -14.58 -23.86
N HIS A 105 3.87 -13.63 -24.53
CA HIS A 105 4.09 -12.28 -24.02
C HIS A 105 2.77 -11.52 -23.83
N SER A 106 1.91 -11.53 -24.84
CA SER A 106 0.61 -10.86 -24.80
C SER A 106 -0.30 -11.45 -23.70
N GLU A 107 -0.29 -12.77 -23.54
CA GLU A 107 -1.07 -13.45 -22.49
C GLU A 107 -0.54 -13.10 -21.10
N ALA A 108 0.77 -13.10 -20.91
CA ALA A 108 1.39 -12.72 -19.64
C ALA A 108 1.11 -11.25 -19.29
N GLN A 109 1.19 -10.33 -20.25
CA GLN A 109 0.78 -8.93 -20.04
C GLN A 109 -0.68 -8.81 -19.60
N GLY A 110 -1.58 -9.63 -20.16
CA GLY A 110 -2.97 -9.72 -19.73
C GLY A 110 -3.11 -10.17 -18.26
N VAL A 111 -2.30 -11.13 -17.82
CA VAL A 111 -2.24 -11.56 -16.40
C VAL A 111 -1.72 -10.44 -15.51
N LEU A 112 -0.61 -9.79 -15.89
CA LEU A 112 -0.04 -8.69 -15.12
C LEU A 112 -1.05 -7.55 -14.92
N ALA A 113 -1.71 -7.12 -16.00
CA ALA A 113 -2.71 -6.07 -15.96
C ALA A 113 -3.92 -6.44 -15.08
N ARG A 114 -4.43 -7.67 -15.20
CA ARG A 114 -5.58 -8.16 -14.42
C ARG A 114 -5.30 -8.14 -12.92
N HIS A 115 -4.09 -8.53 -12.54
CA HIS A 115 -3.68 -8.62 -11.14
C HIS A 115 -2.96 -7.37 -10.62
N ARG A 116 -2.84 -6.32 -11.46
CA ARG A 116 -2.13 -5.06 -11.18
C ARG A 116 -0.68 -5.29 -10.74
N LEU A 117 -0.01 -6.23 -11.41
CA LEU A 117 1.39 -6.55 -11.18
C LEU A 117 2.26 -5.64 -12.05
N LEU A 118 3.26 -5.03 -11.44
CA LEU A 118 4.21 -4.15 -12.11
C LEU A 118 5.55 -4.86 -12.29
N THR A 119 6.08 -4.79 -13.50
CA THR A 119 7.43 -5.21 -13.82
C THR A 119 8.48 -4.24 -13.27
N ASN A 120 9.72 -4.68 -13.16
CA ASN A 120 10.82 -3.81 -12.72
C ASN A 120 11.06 -2.63 -13.68
N SER A 121 10.74 -2.77 -14.97
CA SER A 121 10.84 -1.66 -15.92
C SER A 121 9.76 -0.59 -15.66
N GLU A 122 8.53 -1.01 -15.35
CA GLU A 122 7.44 -0.10 -14.97
C GLU A 122 7.70 0.59 -13.64
N LEU A 123 8.22 -0.14 -12.63
CA LEU A 123 8.66 0.45 -11.37
C LEU A 123 9.82 1.45 -11.59
N GLY A 124 10.73 1.13 -12.50
CA GLY A 124 11.83 2.02 -12.91
C GLY A 124 11.37 3.28 -13.65
N ALA A 125 10.15 3.31 -14.19
CA ALA A 125 9.60 4.47 -14.90
C ALA A 125 9.36 5.69 -13.99
N CYS A 126 9.51 5.55 -12.67
CA CYS A 126 9.54 6.70 -11.76
C CYS A 126 10.79 7.59 -11.93
N ARG A 127 11.91 7.07 -12.48
CA ARG A 127 13.18 7.81 -12.60
C ARG A 127 13.08 9.04 -13.52
N PRO A 128 12.50 8.95 -14.74
CA PRO A 128 12.23 10.14 -15.57
C PRO A 128 11.35 11.18 -14.88
N PHE A 129 10.36 10.75 -14.10
CA PHE A 129 9.51 11.67 -13.32
C PHE A 129 10.31 12.38 -12.23
N LEU A 130 11.15 11.68 -11.48
CA LEU A 130 12.03 12.33 -10.49
C LEU A 130 12.98 13.35 -11.14
N ALA A 131 13.48 13.07 -12.35
CA ALA A 131 14.29 14.01 -13.10
C ALA A 131 13.50 15.26 -13.52
N SER A 132 12.26 15.10 -13.98
CA SER A 132 11.44 16.24 -14.43
C SER A 132 11.07 17.21 -13.31
N ILE A 133 11.04 16.75 -12.06
CA ILE A 133 10.79 17.59 -10.87
C ILE A 133 12.08 18.00 -10.14
N GLY A 134 13.27 17.72 -10.71
CA GLY A 134 14.56 18.11 -10.14
C GLY A 134 14.99 17.31 -8.91
N ALA A 135 14.45 16.11 -8.70
CA ALA A 135 14.73 15.24 -7.56
C ALA A 135 15.61 14.02 -7.90
N ALA A 136 16.04 13.85 -9.15
CA ALA A 136 16.78 12.66 -9.61
C ALA A 136 18.06 12.39 -8.81
N ASP A 137 18.84 13.44 -8.51
CA ASP A 137 20.14 13.30 -7.85
C ASP A 137 20.05 13.31 -6.31
N ALA A 138 18.84 13.38 -5.76
CA ALA A 138 18.64 13.42 -4.31
C ALA A 138 19.14 12.11 -3.66
N PRO A 139 20.12 12.17 -2.72
CA PRO A 139 20.68 10.96 -2.10
C PRO A 139 19.64 10.04 -1.48
N LEU A 140 18.59 10.62 -0.89
CA LEU A 140 17.47 9.89 -0.29
C LEU A 140 16.79 8.93 -1.28
N LEU A 141 16.72 9.29 -2.58
CA LEU A 141 15.95 8.56 -3.58
C LEU A 141 16.82 7.61 -4.42
N GLN A 142 18.12 7.50 -4.15
CA GLN A 142 19.02 6.69 -4.97
C GLN A 142 18.75 5.20 -4.82
N GLN A 143 18.57 4.73 -3.59
CA GLN A 143 18.25 3.34 -3.27
C GLN A 143 16.79 3.26 -2.87
N LEU A 144 16.03 2.44 -3.59
CA LEU A 144 14.61 2.23 -3.37
C LEU A 144 14.38 0.75 -3.13
N ASP A 145 13.65 0.43 -2.07
CA ASP A 145 13.04 -0.89 -1.96
C ASP A 145 11.84 -1.03 -2.91
N PHE A 146 11.23 -2.22 -2.95
CA PHE A 146 10.06 -2.48 -3.79
C PHE A 146 8.88 -1.54 -3.48
N ARG A 147 8.59 -1.33 -2.19
CA ARG A 147 7.45 -0.55 -1.73
C ARG A 147 7.63 0.94 -2.01
N GLU A 148 8.85 1.42 -1.82
CA GLU A 148 9.27 2.77 -2.13
C GLU A 148 9.18 3.03 -3.63
N SER A 149 9.63 2.08 -4.45
CA SER A 149 9.46 2.14 -5.92
C SER A 149 7.99 2.17 -6.33
N LEU A 150 7.15 1.34 -5.70
CA LEU A 150 5.70 1.31 -5.95
C LEU A 150 5.04 2.65 -5.57
N ALA A 151 5.38 3.22 -4.42
CA ALA A 151 4.83 4.50 -3.96
C ALA A 151 5.19 5.66 -4.89
N LEU A 152 6.43 5.68 -5.41
CA LEU A 152 6.88 6.68 -6.37
C LEU A 152 6.27 6.47 -7.76
N HIS A 153 6.09 5.23 -8.21
CA HIS A 153 5.37 4.92 -9.44
C HIS A 153 3.91 5.41 -9.38
N GLN A 154 3.21 5.15 -8.27
CA GLN A 154 1.85 5.66 -8.04
C GLN A 154 1.80 7.19 -8.07
N LEU A 155 2.74 7.86 -7.39
CA LEU A 155 2.84 9.31 -7.42
C LEU A 155 3.04 9.86 -8.84
N ALA A 156 3.93 9.26 -9.61
CA ALA A 156 4.18 9.65 -11.00
C ALA A 156 2.92 9.49 -11.87
N GLY A 157 2.15 8.41 -11.65
CA GLY A 157 0.88 8.17 -12.33
C GLY A 157 -0.22 9.18 -11.96
N GLU A 158 -0.29 9.60 -10.70
CA GLU A 158 -1.28 10.58 -10.21
C GLU A 158 -1.05 11.99 -10.75
N VAL A 159 0.20 12.45 -10.79
CA VAL A 159 0.55 13.80 -11.24
C VAL A 159 0.41 13.93 -12.76
N GLY A 160 0.63 12.83 -13.49
CA GLY A 160 0.71 12.83 -14.94
C GLY A 160 1.94 13.61 -15.46
N MET A 161 2.36 13.35 -16.70
CA MET A 161 3.52 14.02 -17.30
C MET A 161 3.20 15.44 -17.83
N SER A 162 2.30 16.19 -17.16
CA SER A 162 1.89 17.52 -17.63
C SER A 162 2.94 18.58 -17.30
N THR A 163 3.59 19.12 -18.32
CA THR A 163 4.69 20.10 -18.24
C THR A 163 4.27 21.49 -17.77
N ALA A 164 2.96 21.80 -17.80
CA ALA A 164 2.43 23.12 -17.46
C ALA A 164 2.47 23.45 -15.95
N ALA A 165 2.82 22.47 -15.09
CA ALA A 165 2.91 22.62 -13.64
C ALA A 165 4.36 22.54 -13.09
N GLY A 166 5.38 22.67 -13.95
CA GLY A 166 6.78 22.35 -13.62
C GLY A 166 7.33 22.99 -12.34
N ASP A 167 7.22 24.32 -12.20
CA ASP A 167 7.74 25.05 -11.03
C ASP A 167 7.05 24.65 -9.73
N ASP A 168 5.75 24.37 -9.84
CA ASP A 168 4.86 23.98 -8.77
C ASP A 168 5.17 22.57 -8.23
N LEU A 169 5.59 21.67 -9.13
CA LEU A 169 6.02 20.31 -8.80
C LEU A 169 7.46 20.28 -8.26
N ALA A 170 8.34 21.13 -8.78
CA ALA A 170 9.70 21.28 -8.25
C ALA A 170 9.68 21.82 -6.80
N ASP A 171 8.78 22.76 -6.51
CA ASP A 171 8.55 23.22 -5.13
C ASP A 171 8.06 22.10 -4.21
N ALA A 172 7.14 21.26 -4.68
CA ALA A 172 6.64 20.11 -3.93
C ALA A 172 7.76 19.08 -3.65
N ALA A 173 8.60 18.82 -4.66
CA ALA A 173 9.76 17.95 -4.53
C ALA A 173 10.75 18.50 -3.49
N ARG A 174 11.07 19.80 -3.57
CA ARG A 174 11.96 20.45 -2.60
C ARG A 174 11.40 20.39 -1.18
N PHE A 175 10.11 20.66 -1.00
CA PHE A 175 9.44 20.52 0.30
C PHE A 175 9.58 19.09 0.83
N ALA A 176 9.23 18.10 0.01
CA ALA A 176 9.28 16.69 0.39
C ALA A 176 10.70 16.25 0.78
N LEU A 177 11.74 16.67 0.04
CA LEU A 177 13.13 16.35 0.34
C LEU A 177 13.65 16.96 1.66
N LEU A 178 13.11 18.12 2.08
CA LEU A 178 13.49 18.73 3.36
C LEU A 178 13.00 17.89 4.56
N HIS A 179 11.80 17.32 4.44
CA HIS A 179 11.09 16.67 5.55
C HIS A 179 11.20 15.16 5.56
N ALA A 180 11.33 14.51 4.41
CA ALA A 180 11.41 13.06 4.32
C ALA A 180 12.71 12.50 4.92
N ARG A 181 12.60 11.35 5.56
CA ARG A 181 13.70 10.49 6.03
C ARG A 181 13.68 9.12 5.35
N ARG A 182 12.60 8.79 4.64
CA ARG A 182 12.51 7.64 3.73
C ARG A 182 11.88 8.03 2.38
N PRO A 183 12.21 7.33 1.28
CA PRO A 183 11.59 7.58 -0.02
C PRO A 183 10.06 7.53 -0.03
N ILE A 184 9.44 6.64 0.76
CA ILE A 184 7.98 6.57 0.85
C ILE A 184 7.37 7.84 1.45
N GLU A 185 8.06 8.47 2.41
CA GLU A 185 7.63 9.73 3.03
C GLU A 185 7.75 10.91 2.07
N PHE A 186 8.70 10.86 1.13
CA PHE A 186 8.78 11.86 0.06
C PHE A 186 7.45 11.92 -0.71
N ALA A 187 6.87 10.77 -1.06
CA ALA A 187 5.60 10.75 -1.77
C ALA A 187 4.43 11.32 -0.94
N ASP A 188 4.41 11.08 0.37
CA ASP A 188 3.38 11.64 1.25
C ASP A 188 3.52 13.16 1.40
N TYR A 189 4.73 13.66 1.69
CA TYR A 189 4.99 15.08 1.85
C TYR A 189 4.83 15.87 0.54
N PHE A 190 5.11 15.24 -0.59
CA PHE A 190 4.84 15.81 -1.90
C PHE A 190 3.33 16.07 -2.07
N ARG A 191 2.49 15.06 -1.79
CA ARG A 191 1.02 15.20 -1.83
C ARG A 191 0.50 16.19 -0.79
N PHE A 192 1.09 16.21 0.41
CA PHE A 192 0.78 17.19 1.44
C PHE A 192 1.00 18.62 0.93
N TYR A 193 2.17 18.91 0.38
CA TYR A 193 2.50 20.23 -0.13
C TYR A 193 1.54 20.65 -1.25
N GLN A 194 1.21 19.75 -2.17
CA GLN A 194 0.30 20.04 -3.27
C GLN A 194 -1.09 20.52 -2.80
N ARG A 195 -1.55 20.08 -1.62
CA ARG A 195 -2.82 20.54 -1.03
C ARG A 195 -2.67 21.84 -0.24
N VAL A 196 -1.61 21.95 0.56
CA VAL A 196 -1.44 23.09 1.49
C VAL A 196 -0.94 24.36 0.80
N ARG A 197 -0.32 24.25 -0.38
CA ARG A 197 0.26 25.40 -1.10
C ARG A 197 -0.74 26.45 -1.59
N ALA A 198 -2.04 26.24 -1.40
CA ALA A 198 -3.09 27.17 -1.80
C ALA A 198 -2.83 28.59 -1.24
N GLY A 199 -3.03 29.60 -2.10
CA GLY A 199 -2.70 31.01 -1.84
C GLY A 199 -1.39 31.41 -2.52
N GLY A 200 -1.46 32.33 -3.48
CA GLY A 200 -0.33 32.79 -4.28
C GLY A 200 0.84 33.38 -3.48
N GLY A 201 1.84 33.89 -4.21
CA GLY A 201 3.09 34.40 -3.63
C GLY A 201 4.31 33.73 -4.24
N SER A 202 5.49 34.09 -3.73
CA SER A 202 6.73 33.46 -4.18
C SER A 202 6.81 31.99 -3.74
N SER A 203 7.62 31.22 -4.45
CA SER A 203 7.96 29.84 -4.11
C SER A 203 8.42 29.67 -2.65
N GLU A 204 9.25 30.60 -2.15
CA GLU A 204 9.70 30.62 -0.75
C GLU A 204 8.55 30.87 0.26
N GLN A 205 7.62 31.77 -0.07
CA GLN A 205 6.45 32.02 0.78
C GLN A 205 5.55 30.80 0.89
N ARG A 206 5.33 30.07 -0.22
CA ARG A 206 4.56 28.83 -0.22
C ARG A 206 5.22 27.73 0.60
N LEU A 207 6.54 27.56 0.46
CA LEU A 207 7.31 26.62 1.30
C LEU A 207 7.22 26.94 2.78
N ASN A 208 7.39 28.22 3.15
CA ASN A 208 7.32 28.65 4.54
C ASN A 208 5.93 28.41 5.13
N ARG A 209 4.86 28.64 4.35
CA ARG A 209 3.48 28.33 4.77
C ARG A 209 3.27 26.84 4.99
N ALA A 210 3.68 26.01 4.03
CA ALA A 210 3.57 24.55 4.16
C ALA A 210 4.39 23.99 5.34
N THR A 211 5.57 24.56 5.59
CA THR A 211 6.42 24.18 6.71
C THR A 211 5.75 24.51 8.05
N ARG A 212 5.16 25.70 8.17
CA ARG A 212 4.40 26.10 9.37
C ARG A 212 3.19 25.21 9.59
N ALA A 213 2.41 24.94 8.55
CA ALA A 213 1.26 24.04 8.62
C ALA A 213 1.67 22.65 9.11
N LEU A 214 2.78 22.10 8.58
CA LEU A 214 3.31 20.82 9.05
C LEU A 214 3.74 20.89 10.52
N GLN A 215 4.46 21.93 10.93
CA GLN A 215 4.91 22.12 12.32
C GLN A 215 3.74 22.24 13.31
N GLN A 216 2.65 22.89 12.91
CA GLN A 216 1.42 22.96 13.71
C GLN A 216 0.76 21.59 13.85
N LEU A 217 0.71 20.80 12.77
CA LEU A 217 0.09 19.48 12.76
C LEU A 217 0.86 18.43 13.58
N LEU A 218 2.19 18.40 13.46
CA LEU A 218 3.04 17.33 13.97
C LEU A 218 2.73 16.88 15.42
N PRO A 219 2.61 17.78 16.42
CA PRO A 219 2.34 17.38 17.79
C PRO A 219 1.02 16.61 17.96
N MET A 220 0.02 16.88 17.11
CA MET A 220 -1.29 16.24 17.18
C MET A 220 -1.28 14.85 16.52
N LEU A 221 -0.44 14.66 15.50
CA LEU A 221 -0.39 13.43 14.72
C LEU A 221 0.26 12.26 15.46
N PHE A 222 1.02 12.49 16.54
CA PHE A 222 1.59 11.39 17.33
C PHE A 222 0.52 10.45 17.88
N GLY A 223 -0.62 11.02 18.29
CA GLY A 223 -1.76 10.23 18.74
C GLY A 223 -2.40 9.42 17.62
N PHE A 224 -2.05 9.63 16.35
CA PHE A 224 -2.67 8.97 15.19
C PHE A 224 -1.79 7.85 14.63
N LEU A 225 -0.69 7.52 15.30
CA LEU A 225 0.24 6.46 14.92
C LEU A 225 0.00 5.23 15.79
N ASP A 226 -1.03 4.46 15.45
CA ASP A 226 -1.29 3.18 16.12
C ASP A 226 -2.11 2.28 15.21
N GLY A 227 -2.05 0.98 15.46
CA GLY A 227 -2.79 -0.03 14.73
C GLY A 227 -2.72 -1.37 15.44
N PRO A 228 -3.81 -2.13 15.52
CA PRO A 228 -3.78 -3.43 16.17
C PRO A 228 -2.82 -4.38 15.43
N GLN A 229 -2.03 -5.10 16.23
CA GLN A 229 -1.14 -6.13 15.73
C GLN A 229 -1.86 -7.47 15.60
N LEU A 230 -1.48 -8.20 14.57
CA LEU A 230 -1.95 -9.52 14.24
C LEU A 230 -0.77 -10.50 14.30
N PRO A 231 -1.01 -11.79 14.52
CA PRO A 231 0.07 -12.77 14.61
C PRO A 231 0.68 -13.17 13.26
N GLN A 232 -0.07 -13.05 12.15
CA GLN A 232 0.34 -13.46 10.79
C GLN A 232 -0.56 -12.80 9.72
N LEU A 233 -0.23 -13.01 8.43
CA LEU A 233 -1.06 -12.65 7.26
C LEU A 233 -2.52 -13.07 7.49
N PRO A 234 -3.41 -12.11 7.79
CA PRO A 234 -4.72 -12.44 8.34
C PRO A 234 -5.73 -12.72 7.24
N SER A 235 -6.72 -13.56 7.56
CA SER A 235 -7.94 -13.65 6.76
C SER A 235 -8.76 -12.35 6.87
N PRO A 236 -9.64 -12.05 5.90
CA PRO A 236 -10.54 -10.90 6.00
C PRO A 236 -11.35 -10.87 7.30
N GLU A 237 -11.80 -12.03 7.78
CA GLU A 237 -12.53 -12.15 9.05
C GLU A 237 -11.67 -11.77 10.26
N GLN A 238 -10.40 -12.20 10.29
CA GLN A 238 -9.49 -11.82 11.37
C GLN A 238 -9.22 -10.31 11.40
N VAL A 239 -9.12 -9.68 10.22
CA VAL A 239 -8.98 -8.21 10.12
C VAL A 239 -10.25 -7.53 10.63
N ARG A 240 -11.43 -8.02 10.21
CA ARG A 240 -12.73 -7.50 10.67
C ARG A 240 -12.88 -7.57 12.18
N GLU A 241 -12.58 -8.73 12.77
CA GLU A 241 -12.66 -8.97 14.21
C GLU A 241 -11.68 -8.09 14.98
N ALA A 242 -10.44 -7.94 14.49
CA ALA A 242 -9.44 -7.11 15.14
C ALA A 242 -9.76 -5.61 15.09
N ILE A 243 -10.33 -5.13 13.99
CA ILE A 243 -10.84 -3.75 13.89
C ILE A 243 -11.98 -3.56 14.90
N ALA A 244 -13.00 -4.43 14.87
CA ALA A 244 -14.16 -4.33 15.77
C ALA A 244 -13.74 -4.39 17.25
N ALA A 245 -12.84 -5.30 17.61
CA ALA A 245 -12.32 -5.42 18.97
C ALA A 245 -11.52 -4.20 19.42
N SER A 246 -10.77 -3.58 18.50
CA SER A 246 -9.99 -2.38 18.81
C SER A 246 -10.90 -1.18 19.04
N LEU A 247 -11.87 -0.97 18.16
CA LEU A 247 -12.85 0.12 18.29
C LEU A 247 -13.71 -0.05 19.54
N ALA A 248 -14.17 -1.27 19.85
CA ALA A 248 -14.91 -1.56 21.08
C ALA A 248 -14.10 -1.31 22.36
N ALA A 249 -12.78 -1.41 22.30
CA ALA A 249 -11.86 -1.10 23.40
C ALA A 249 -11.48 0.39 23.46
N ASN A 250 -12.14 1.27 22.69
CA ASN A 250 -11.79 2.68 22.51
C ASN A 250 -10.35 2.89 22.02
N ARG A 251 -9.80 1.94 21.27
CA ARG A 251 -8.51 2.09 20.57
C ARG A 251 -8.79 2.41 19.10
N GLN A 252 -7.99 3.31 18.56
CA GLN A 252 -8.15 3.77 17.18
C GLN A 252 -7.32 2.93 16.19
N ILE A 253 -7.78 2.89 14.95
CA ILE A 253 -7.01 2.48 13.78
C ILE A 253 -6.39 3.74 13.17
N GLY A 254 -5.11 3.95 13.44
CA GLY A 254 -4.32 5.07 12.97
C GLY A 254 -3.56 4.78 11.68
N TYR A 255 -2.57 5.62 11.37
CA TYR A 255 -1.77 5.56 10.15
C TYR A 255 -0.41 4.89 10.40
N ALA A 256 0.15 4.27 9.36
CA ALA A 256 1.45 3.59 9.46
C ALA A 256 2.64 4.53 9.73
N ARG A 257 2.51 5.83 9.41
CA ARG A 257 3.59 6.82 9.55
C ARG A 257 3.05 8.24 9.59
N ILE A 258 3.83 9.13 10.20
CA ILE A 258 3.42 10.52 10.44
C ILE A 258 3.26 11.34 9.14
N SER A 259 4.08 11.05 8.13
CA SER A 259 3.99 11.70 6.82
C SER A 259 2.65 11.39 6.13
N LEU A 260 2.20 10.14 6.23
CA LEU A 260 0.90 9.70 5.71
C LEU A 260 -0.24 10.34 6.49
N ALA A 261 -0.17 10.37 7.82
CA ALA A 261 -1.16 11.05 8.65
C ALA A 261 -1.28 12.53 8.27
N ALA A 262 -0.15 13.24 8.11
CA ALA A 262 -0.12 14.64 7.67
C ALA A 262 -0.77 14.80 6.29
N GLN A 263 -0.40 13.97 5.32
CA GLN A 263 -0.98 13.96 3.97
C GLN A 263 -2.50 13.75 4.00
N GLN A 264 -2.98 12.90 4.90
CA GLN A 264 -4.40 12.60 5.04
C GLN A 264 -5.15 13.74 5.72
N MET A 265 -4.58 14.39 6.74
CA MET A 265 -5.17 15.60 7.32
C MET A 265 -5.25 16.76 6.31
N ALA A 266 -4.26 16.87 5.43
CA ALA A 266 -4.26 17.88 4.38
C ALA A 266 -5.40 17.74 3.36
N LEU A 267 -6.07 16.58 3.26
CA LEU A 267 -7.31 16.45 2.48
C LEU A 267 -8.45 17.31 3.04
N GLY A 268 -8.47 17.55 4.35
CA GLY A 268 -9.48 18.38 5.01
C GLY A 268 -9.38 19.86 4.64
N PHE A 269 -8.16 20.34 4.31
CA PHE A 269 -7.91 21.76 4.01
C PHE A 269 -8.48 22.23 2.69
N ASP A 270 -8.73 21.32 1.73
CA ASP A 270 -9.35 21.67 0.45
C ASP A 270 -10.71 22.38 0.63
N ASN A 271 -11.41 22.10 1.73
CA ASN A 271 -12.73 22.67 2.01
C ASN A 271 -12.70 23.90 2.93
N GLU A 272 -11.64 24.06 3.74
CA GLU A 272 -11.54 25.10 4.76
C GLU A 272 -10.08 25.60 4.87
N PRO A 273 -9.60 26.43 3.92
CA PRO A 273 -8.20 26.89 3.88
C PRO A 273 -7.80 27.75 5.08
N ASP A 274 -8.77 28.36 5.76
CA ASP A 274 -8.56 29.20 6.94
C ASP A 274 -8.27 28.39 8.22
N LEU A 275 -8.42 27.05 8.19
CA LEU A 275 -8.10 26.18 9.34
C LEU A 275 -6.67 26.32 9.83
N LEU A 276 -5.73 26.68 8.95
CA LEU A 276 -4.32 26.85 9.30
C LEU A 276 -4.02 28.16 10.06
N LEU A 277 -5.01 29.04 10.22
CA LEU A 277 -4.89 30.32 10.92
C LEU A 277 -5.20 30.21 12.42
N ASP A 278 -5.92 29.18 12.84
CA ASP A 278 -6.31 28.94 14.24
C ASP A 278 -5.97 27.52 14.71
N ASP A 279 -5.06 27.41 15.66
CA ASP A 279 -4.58 26.13 16.22
C ASP A 279 -5.72 25.33 16.90
N HIS A 280 -6.73 26.00 17.46
CA HIS A 280 -7.86 25.30 18.10
C HIS A 280 -8.76 24.64 17.06
N SER A 281 -9.22 25.40 16.07
CA SER A 281 -10.03 24.91 14.96
C SER A 281 -9.30 23.81 14.17
N LEU A 282 -7.99 23.96 13.94
CA LEU A 282 -7.16 22.94 13.31
C LEU A 282 -7.17 21.63 14.11
N ARG A 283 -6.98 21.71 15.43
CA ARG A 283 -6.99 20.53 16.30
C ARG A 283 -8.33 19.82 16.28
N GLU A 284 -9.43 20.57 16.37
CA GLU A 284 -10.77 19.99 16.31
C GLU A 284 -11.05 19.33 14.95
N ALA A 285 -10.66 19.97 13.84
CA ALA A 285 -10.84 19.42 12.51
C ALA A 285 -10.06 18.11 12.31
N VAL A 286 -8.79 18.07 12.73
CA VAL A 286 -7.92 16.89 12.68
C VAL A 286 -8.48 15.75 13.52
N GLN A 287 -8.94 16.03 14.75
CA GLN A 287 -9.58 15.02 15.59
C GLN A 287 -10.92 14.54 15.03
N ARG A 288 -11.72 15.44 14.46
CA ARG A 288 -13.00 15.11 13.82
C ARG A 288 -12.78 14.16 12.65
N GLN A 289 -11.82 14.46 11.76
CA GLN A 289 -11.52 13.61 10.61
C GLN A 289 -11.16 12.18 11.02
N LEU A 290 -10.33 12.00 12.06
CA LEU A 290 -10.00 10.65 12.52
C LEU A 290 -11.20 9.95 13.16
N ARG A 291 -11.99 10.65 13.99
CA ARG A 291 -13.23 10.10 14.58
C ARG A 291 -14.19 9.64 13.48
N ASP A 292 -14.41 10.48 12.47
CA ASP A 292 -15.26 10.15 11.32
C ASP A 292 -14.78 8.90 10.58
N ALA A 293 -13.45 8.71 10.48
CA ALA A 293 -12.88 7.49 9.93
C ALA A 293 -13.14 6.27 10.84
N GLN A 294 -13.00 6.40 12.16
CA GLN A 294 -13.28 5.32 13.10
C GLN A 294 -14.76 4.90 13.06
N ASP A 295 -15.67 5.87 13.07
CA ASP A 295 -17.11 5.64 13.00
C ASP A 295 -17.48 4.94 11.68
N PHE A 296 -16.90 5.40 10.57
CA PHE A 296 -17.09 4.76 9.27
C PHE A 296 -16.62 3.29 9.25
N LEU A 297 -15.44 3.01 9.82
CA LEU A 297 -14.91 1.64 9.91
C LEU A 297 -15.77 0.73 10.81
N ASN A 298 -16.38 1.30 11.86
CA ASN A 298 -17.29 0.57 12.73
C ASN A 298 -18.59 0.16 12.01
N GLU A 299 -19.11 1.05 11.16
CA GLU A 299 -20.34 0.83 10.40
C GLU A 299 -20.14 -0.05 9.15
N HIS A 300 -18.95 -0.03 8.56
CA HIS A 300 -18.65 -0.67 7.28
C HIS A 300 -17.52 -1.69 7.43
N PRO A 301 -17.82 -2.95 7.80
CA PRO A 301 -16.81 -3.97 8.00
C PRO A 301 -16.07 -4.33 6.70
N VAL A 302 -14.79 -4.66 6.82
CA VAL A 302 -14.00 -5.21 5.71
C VAL A 302 -14.60 -6.53 5.22
N SER A 303 -14.54 -6.77 3.91
CA SER A 303 -15.10 -7.99 3.29
C SER A 303 -14.10 -8.73 2.40
N ARG A 304 -13.40 -8.01 1.52
CA ARG A 304 -12.45 -8.60 0.57
C ARG A 304 -11.09 -7.90 0.68
N GLY A 305 -10.05 -8.71 0.85
CA GLY A 305 -8.66 -8.26 0.83
C GLY A 305 -8.02 -8.51 -0.53
N GLN A 306 -7.26 -7.52 -1.01
CA GLN A 306 -6.38 -7.65 -2.15
C GLN A 306 -4.94 -7.81 -1.66
N LEU A 307 -4.36 -8.99 -1.88
CA LEU A 307 -2.96 -9.25 -1.58
C LEU A 307 -2.06 -8.45 -2.53
N GLY A 308 -1.11 -7.73 -1.96
CA GLY A 308 -0.10 -6.96 -2.67
C GLY A 308 0.88 -7.84 -3.43
N GLN A 309 1.60 -7.24 -4.38
CA GLN A 309 2.58 -7.95 -5.21
C GLN A 309 3.74 -8.53 -4.39
N ASP A 310 4.06 -7.94 -3.23
CA ASP A 310 5.03 -8.45 -2.26
C ASP A 310 4.57 -9.74 -1.57
N GLY A 311 3.29 -10.10 -1.66
CA GLY A 311 2.71 -11.26 -0.99
C GLY A 311 2.64 -11.14 0.53
N ALA A 312 2.96 -9.96 1.10
CA ALA A 312 3.03 -9.71 2.54
C ALA A 312 2.09 -8.60 3.00
N SER A 313 1.71 -7.70 2.10
CA SER A 313 0.74 -6.63 2.37
C SER A 313 -0.66 -7.02 1.88
N VAL A 314 -1.70 -6.67 2.63
CA VAL A 314 -3.09 -6.85 2.20
C VAL A 314 -3.85 -5.55 2.32
N GLN A 315 -4.55 -5.16 1.26
CA GLN A 315 -5.37 -3.96 1.23
C GLN A 315 -6.86 -4.32 1.23
N PHE A 316 -7.64 -3.60 2.03
CA PHE A 316 -9.09 -3.74 2.13
C PHE A 316 -9.73 -2.41 1.77
N ALA A 317 -10.30 -2.35 0.57
CA ALA A 317 -11.11 -1.20 0.16
C ALA A 317 -12.50 -1.31 0.77
N ILE A 318 -12.96 -0.21 1.37
CA ILE A 318 -14.26 -0.09 2.01
C ILE A 318 -14.98 1.08 1.34
N ASP A 319 -16.03 0.76 0.59
CA ASP A 319 -16.85 1.74 -0.10
C ASP A 319 -18.19 1.92 0.62
N GLY A 320 -18.46 3.14 1.07
CA GLY A 320 -19.76 3.55 1.57
C GLY A 320 -20.41 4.59 0.66
N SER A 321 -21.67 4.92 0.94
CA SER A 321 -22.43 5.91 0.15
C SER A 321 -21.86 7.32 0.27
N ARG A 322 -21.29 7.66 1.43
CA ARG A 322 -20.82 9.02 1.79
C ARG A 322 -19.31 9.12 1.99
N ALA A 323 -18.61 8.00 2.13
CA ALA A 323 -17.18 7.97 2.35
C ALA A 323 -16.56 6.68 1.81
N GLN A 324 -15.25 6.71 1.62
CA GLN A 324 -14.43 5.57 1.24
C GLN A 324 -13.22 5.52 2.18
N ALA A 325 -12.81 4.29 2.53
CA ALA A 325 -11.60 4.05 3.28
C ALA A 325 -10.77 2.94 2.64
N LEU A 326 -9.46 3.02 2.79
CA LEU A 326 -8.53 1.96 2.44
C LEU A 326 -7.75 1.57 3.69
N ILE A 327 -7.90 0.31 4.11
CA ILE A 327 -7.13 -0.27 5.21
C ILE A 327 -6.00 -1.10 4.62
N GLN A 328 -4.82 -1.04 5.24
CA GLN A 328 -3.67 -1.84 4.88
C GLN A 328 -3.18 -2.64 6.09
N VAL A 329 -2.97 -3.94 5.87
CA VAL A 329 -2.25 -4.80 6.80
C VAL A 329 -0.82 -4.93 6.32
N GLU A 330 0.05 -4.31 7.11
CA GLU A 330 1.50 -4.08 6.98
C GLU A 330 2.31 -4.72 8.11
N ASP A 331 3.15 -5.73 7.87
CA ASP A 331 4.00 -6.34 8.90
C ASP A 331 3.16 -6.76 10.13
N ASN A 332 1.98 -7.30 9.80
CA ASN A 332 0.91 -7.68 10.71
C ASN A 332 0.27 -6.54 11.53
N VAL A 333 0.45 -5.28 11.14
CA VAL A 333 -0.21 -4.13 11.75
C VAL A 333 -1.34 -3.66 10.83
N ILE A 334 -2.55 -3.50 11.38
CA ILE A 334 -3.67 -2.91 10.64
C ILE A 334 -3.58 -1.39 10.73
N THR A 335 -3.51 -0.71 9.60
CA THR A 335 -3.43 0.76 9.54
C THR A 335 -4.39 1.32 8.50
N LEU A 336 -4.82 2.55 8.72
CA LEU A 336 -5.55 3.34 7.75
C LEU A 336 -4.57 3.90 6.72
N GLN A 337 -4.84 3.65 5.44
CA GLN A 337 -4.03 4.13 4.33
C GLN A 337 -4.65 5.37 3.68
N ASP A 338 -5.98 5.41 3.59
CA ASP A 338 -6.73 6.53 2.99
C ASP A 338 -8.13 6.61 3.61
N TYR A 339 -8.62 7.82 3.85
CA TYR A 339 -10.03 8.06 4.19
C TYR A 339 -10.51 9.35 3.52
N ARG A 340 -11.62 9.25 2.77
CA ARG A 340 -12.17 10.37 2.01
C ARG A 340 -13.68 10.40 2.10
N ARG A 341 -14.23 11.60 2.24
CA ARG A 341 -15.67 11.85 2.10
C ARG A 341 -16.01 12.08 0.63
N SER A 342 -17.11 11.49 0.17
CA SER A 342 -17.63 11.67 -1.18
C SER A 342 -18.12 13.11 -1.37
N ARG A 343 -17.52 13.85 -2.31
CA ARG A 343 -17.85 15.27 -2.60
C ARG A 343 -19.32 15.53 -3.01
N ARG A 344 -20.12 14.50 -3.31
CA ARG A 344 -21.48 14.65 -3.86
C ARG A 344 -22.55 15.11 -2.86
N TYR A 345 -22.26 15.23 -1.56
CA TYR A 345 -23.28 15.50 -0.54
C TYR A 345 -23.00 16.71 0.37
N LEU A 346 -22.09 17.62 -0.02
CA LEU A 346 -21.96 18.93 0.64
C LEU A 346 -23.02 19.95 0.15
N GLY A 347 -23.93 19.54 -0.74
CA GLY A 347 -24.95 20.42 -1.34
C GLY A 347 -26.35 20.32 -0.76
N ASP A 348 -26.64 19.39 0.17
CA ASP A 348 -28.03 19.03 0.52
C ASP A 348 -28.46 19.38 1.95
N GLU A 349 -27.59 20.02 2.75
CA GLU A 349 -27.97 20.49 4.10
C GLU A 349 -28.04 22.03 4.22
N ALA A 350 -27.90 22.79 3.11
CA ALA A 350 -27.98 24.26 3.10
C ALA A 350 -29.25 24.85 2.45
N GLN A 351 -30.22 24.03 2.00
CA GLN A 351 -31.50 24.52 1.50
C GLN A 351 -32.69 23.64 1.94
N VAL A 352 -32.94 23.58 3.25
CA VAL A 352 -34.30 23.33 3.76
C VAL A 352 -34.69 24.52 4.64
N GLY A 353 -34.71 25.70 4.02
CA GLY A 353 -35.32 26.89 4.57
C GLY A 353 -36.78 26.96 4.11
N TYR A 354 -37.68 26.59 5.02
CA TYR A 354 -39.05 27.10 5.17
C TYR A 354 -39.60 27.93 3.98
N GLN A 355 -40.43 27.31 3.14
CA GLN A 355 -41.58 28.01 2.56
C GLN A 355 -42.83 27.39 3.17
N ALA A 356 -43.24 27.99 4.28
CA ALA A 356 -44.59 27.84 4.81
C ALA A 356 -45.58 28.59 3.90
N ASP A 357 -46.77 28.01 3.80
CA ASP A 357 -47.97 28.56 3.19
C ASP A 357 -48.19 30.06 3.47
N ALA A 358 -48.69 30.80 2.47
CA ALA A 358 -49.99 31.48 2.53
C ALA A 358 -50.23 32.41 1.33
N VAL A 359 -51.33 32.12 0.63
CA VAL A 359 -52.31 33.02 -0.05
C VAL A 359 -51.82 33.99 -1.13
#